data_AF-A0A371ML26-F1
#
_entry.id   AF-A0A371ML26-F1
#
_cell.length_a   1.000
_cell.length_b   1.000
_cell.length_c   1.000
_cell.angle_alpha   90.00
_cell.angle_beta   90.00
_cell.angle_gamma   90.00
#
_symmetry.space_group_name_H-M   'P 1'
#
loop_
_entity.id
_entity.type
_entity.pdbx_description
1 polymer ?
#
loop_
_entity_poly.entity_id
_entity_poly.type
_entity_poly.pdbx_seq_one_letter_code
_entity_poly.pdbx_strand_id
1 'polypeptide(L)' 'MKPTDDQILEILGDSGLVLTPTVVAFNAGFDRSHVNRRLSEFVEKGLVTRVERGKYEISDKGLGYLSGDVDASEL' A
#
# COMPACT_ATOMS: atom_id res chain seq x y z
N MET A 1 5.85 10.13 -3.52
CA MET A 1 5.02 9.66 -2.37
C MET A 1 5.17 10.56 -1.15
N LYS A 2 4.36 10.37 -0.10
CA LYS A 2 4.49 11.02 1.24
C LYS A 2 5.04 10.02 2.26
N PRO A 3 5.72 10.43 3.35
CA PRO A 3 6.20 9.50 4.39
C PRO A 3 5.10 8.62 5.01
N THR A 4 3.86 9.11 5.05
CA THR A 4 2.69 8.35 5.52
C THR A 4 2.28 7.21 4.58
N ASP A 5 2.71 7.26 3.32
CA ASP A 5 2.42 6.25 2.31
C ASP A 5 3.26 5.00 2.52
N ASP A 6 4.50 5.18 2.96
CA ASP A 6 5.46 4.10 3.21
C ASP A 6 4.90 3.14 4.26
N GLN A 7 4.35 3.64 5.36
CA GLN A 7 3.73 2.81 6.41
C GLN A 7 2.59 1.92 5.88
N ILE A 8 1.78 2.40 4.93
CA ILE A 8 0.69 1.60 4.35
C ILE A 8 1.26 0.48 3.47
N LEU A 9 2.29 0.78 2.68
CA LEU A 9 2.94 -0.19 1.82
C LEU A 9 3.73 -1.22 2.64
N GLU A 10 4.47 -0.79 3.66
CA GLU A 10 5.19 -1.65 4.61
C GLU A 10 4.26 -2.67 5.26
N ILE A 11 3.07 -2.27 5.72
CA ILE A 11 2.09 -3.21 6.30
C ILE A 11 1.66 -4.29 5.30
N LEU A 12 1.44 -3.92 4.04
CA LEU A 12 1.09 -4.89 3.00
C LEU A 12 2.29 -5.77 2.63
N GLY A 13 3.49 -5.19 2.53
CA GLY A 13 4.73 -5.84 2.15
C GLY A 13 5.21 -6.84 3.20
N ASP A 14 5.38 -6.39 4.44
CA ASP A 14 5.91 -7.19 5.54
C ASP A 14 4.95 -8.31 5.94
N SER A 15 3.63 -8.10 5.81
CA SER A 15 2.66 -9.16 6.10
C SER A 15 2.59 -10.22 5.00
N GLY A 16 2.80 -9.84 3.73
CA GLY A 16 2.54 -10.72 2.58
C GLY A 16 1.09 -11.19 2.47
N LEU A 17 0.15 -10.48 3.11
CA LEU A 17 -1.26 -10.85 3.18
C LEU A 17 -2.13 -9.98 2.28
N VAL A 18 -3.29 -10.54 1.93
CA VAL A 18 -4.42 -9.77 1.39
C VAL A 18 -5.15 -9.08 2.55
N LEU A 19 -5.13 -7.74 2.57
CA LEU A 19 -5.69 -6.94 3.66
C LEU A 19 -6.86 -6.06 3.18
N THR A 20 -7.71 -5.68 4.14
CA THR A 20 -8.78 -4.69 3.92
C THR A 20 -8.31 -3.29 4.37
N PRO A 21 -8.90 -2.20 3.85
CA PRO A 21 -8.56 -0.85 4.30
C PRO A 21 -8.71 -0.64 5.81
N THR A 22 -9.66 -1.33 6.45
CA THR A 22 -9.86 -1.24 7.90
C THR A 22 -8.70 -1.85 8.69
N VAL A 23 -8.19 -3.02 8.26
CA VAL A 23 -7.06 -3.69 8.93
C VAL A 23 -5.78 -2.88 8.75
N VAL A 24 -5.54 -2.38 7.53
CA VAL A 24 -4.39 -1.51 7.25
C VAL A 24 -4.47 -0.24 8.10
N ALA A 25 -5.62 0.44 8.13
CA ALA A 25 -5.83 1.65 8.92
C ALA A 25 -5.59 1.45 10.42
N PHE A 26 -6.08 0.34 10.98
CA PHE A 26 -5.87 0.00 12.38
C PHE A 26 -4.39 -0.14 12.73
N ASN A 27 -3.61 -0.82 11.88
CA ASN A 27 -2.19 -1.06 12.13
C ASN A 27 -1.31 0.15 11.77
N ALA A 28 -1.73 0.98 10.80
CA ALA A 28 -1.01 2.19 10.40
C ALA A 28 -1.28 3.40 11.32
N GLY A 29 -2.28 3.33 12.19
CA GLY A 29 -2.69 4.47 13.03
C GLY A 29 -3.39 5.58 12.24
N PHE A 30 -4.02 5.25 11.11
CA PHE A 30 -4.73 6.21 10.25
C PHE A 30 -6.23 5.97 10.25
N ASP A 31 -7.00 6.95 9.79
CA ASP A 31 -8.41 6.73 9.51
C ASP A 31 -8.60 5.90 8.24
N ARG A 32 -9.67 5.11 8.21
CA ARG A 32 -9.99 4.22 7.09
C ARG A 32 -10.17 4.98 5.76
N SER A 33 -10.70 6.20 5.81
CA SER A 33 -10.99 6.97 4.59
C SER A 33 -9.70 7.45 3.93
N HIS A 34 -8.73 7.89 4.73
CA HIS A 34 -7.37 8.19 4.28
C HIS A 34 -6.75 6.96 3.61
N VAL A 35 -6.70 5.82 4.31
CA VAL A 35 -6.10 4.59 3.77
C VAL A 35 -6.78 4.15 2.48
N ASN A 36 -8.11 4.19 2.40
CA ASN A 36 -8.82 3.80 1.19
C ASN A 36 -8.49 4.70 -0.02
N ARG A 37 -8.35 6.02 0.19
CA ARG A 37 -7.88 6.94 -0.85
C ARG A 37 -6.46 6.58 -1.28
N ARG A 38 -5.55 6.33 -0.34
CA ARG A 38 -4.15 5.94 -0.62
C ARG A 38 -4.07 4.64 -1.41
N LEU A 39 -4.79 3.59 -0.99
CA LEU A 39 -4.85 2.31 -1.70
C LEU A 39 -5.37 2.45 -3.13
N SER A 40 -6.29 3.37 -3.38
CA SER A 40 -6.79 3.63 -4.74
C SER A 40 -5.69 4.25 -5.61
N GLU A 41 -4.95 5.24 -5.09
CA GLU A 41 -3.82 5.85 -5.78
C GLU A 41 -2.67 4.84 -6.01
N PHE A 42 -2.41 3.93 -5.07
CA PHE A 42 -1.38 2.89 -5.23
C PHE A 42 -1.74 1.86 -6.30
N VAL A 43 -3.02 1.53 -6.44
CA VAL A 43 -3.50 0.69 -7.54
C VAL A 43 -3.26 1.37 -8.89
N GLU A 44 -3.55 2.67 -9.01
CA GLU A 44 -3.28 3.44 -10.23
C GLU A 44 -1.78 3.46 -10.58
N LYS A 45 -0.90 3.52 -9.57
CA LYS A 45 0.56 3.48 -9.74
C LYS A 45 1.14 2.08 -9.89
N GLY A 46 0.32 1.04 -9.73
CA GLY A 46 0.72 -0.37 -9.79
C GLY A 46 1.56 -0.85 -8.60
N LEU A 47 1.55 -0.14 -7.47
CA LEU A 47 2.27 -0.52 -6.24
C LEU A 47 1.50 -1.55 -5.40
N VAL A 48 0.18 -1.62 -5.59
CA VAL A 48 -0.74 -2.50 -4.87
C VAL A 48 -1.73 -3.07 -5.88
N THR A 49 -2.09 -4.34 -5.72
CA THR A 49 -3.13 -5.00 -6.51
C THR A 49 -4.43 -5.07 -5.72
N ARG A 50 -5.54 -4.72 -6.36
CA ARG A 50 -6.88 -4.94 -5.80
C ARG A 50 -7.40 -6.31 -6.25
N VAL A 51 -7.17 -7.33 -5.45
CA VAL A 51 -7.57 -8.72 -5.77
C VAL A 51 -9.09 -8.92 -5.76
N GLU A 52 -9.80 -8.16 -4.93
CA GLU A 52 -11.26 -8.14 -4.88
C GLU A 52 -11.75 -6.79 -4.35
N ARG A 53 -13.07 -6.55 -4.40
CA ARG A 53 -13.67 -5.34 -3.85
C ARG A 53 -13.33 -5.19 -2.36
N GLY A 54 -12.41 -4.28 -2.05
CA GLY A 54 -12.01 -3.95 -0.69
C GLY A 54 -10.91 -4.84 -0.12
N LYS A 55 -10.24 -5.63 -0.97
CA LYS A 55 -9.13 -6.50 -0.62
C LYS A 55 -7.92 -6.14 -1.47
N TYR A 56 -6.78 -5.94 -0.82
CA TYR A 56 -5.56 -5.38 -1.42
C TYR A 56 -4.35 -6.19 -0.99
N GLU A 57 -3.39 -6.36 -1.89
CA GLU A 57 -2.08 -6.96 -1.63
C GLU A 57 -0.99 -6.10 -2.28
N ILE A 58 0.24 -6.18 -1.78
CA ILE A 58 1.36 -5.51 -2.42
C ILE A 58 1.66 -6.16 -3.78
N SER A 59 2.09 -5.37 -4.76
CA SER A 59 2.58 -5.91 -6.03
C SER A 59 4.10 -6.11 -5.99
N ASP A 60 4.65 -6.83 -6.97
CA ASP A 60 6.11 -6.94 -7.14
C ASP A 60 6.79 -5.56 -7.27
N LYS A 61 6.13 -4.61 -7.96
CA LYS A 61 6.60 -3.23 -8.06
C LYS A 61 6.59 -2.52 -6.70
N GLY A 62 5.56 -2.75 -5.89
CA GLY A 62 5.48 -2.23 -4.53
C GLY A 62 6.58 -2.80 -3.63
N LEU A 63 6.88 -4.08 -3.75
CA LEU A 63 7.99 -4.71 -3.02
C LEU A 63 9.35 -4.12 -3.46
N GLY A 64 9.56 -3.94 -4.76
CA GLY A 64 10.78 -3.30 -5.28
C GLY A 64 10.93 -1.84 -4.84
N TYR A 65 9.81 -1.13 -4.67
CA TYR A 65 9.83 0.20 -4.04
C TYR A 65 10.31 0.14 -2.58
N LEU A 66 9.80 -0.80 -1.78
CA LEU A 66 10.16 -0.92 -0.36
C LEU A 66 11.61 -1.39 -0.15
N SER A 67 12.15 -2.22 -1.04
CA SER A 67 13.56 -2.67 -0.96
C SER A 67 14.56 -1.58 -1.35
N GLY A 68 14.10 -0.44 -1.88
CA GLY A 68 14.95 0.62 -2.42
C GLY A 68 15.48 0.31 -3.83
N ASP A 69 14.96 -0.73 -4.49
CA ASP A 69 15.31 -1.10 -5.86
C ASP A 69 14.61 -0.19 -6.91
N VAL A 70 13.63 0.61 -6.48
CA VAL A 70 12.92 1.60 -7.31
C VAL A 70 13.06 2.99 -6.70
N ASP A 71 13.54 3.97 -7.47
CA ASP A 71 13.71 5.34 -7.02
C ASP A 71 12.34 6.01 -6.82
N ALA A 72 12.09 6.52 -5.60
CA ALA A 72 10.85 7.21 -5.23
C ALA A 72 10.57 8.48 -6.05
N SER A 73 11.58 9.04 -6.73
CA SER A 73 11.45 10.17 -7.65
C SER A 73 10.81 9.82 -9.00
N GLU A 74 10.70 8.53 -9.33
CA GLU A 74 10.05 8.02 -10.55
C GLU A 74 8.54 7.72 -10.38
N LEU A 75 7.95 8.02 -9.20
CA LEU A 75 6.59 7.60 -8.80
C LEU A 75 5.63 8.69 -8.29
#